data_AF-A0AAV8AAI3-F1
#
_entry.id   AF-A0AAV8AAI3-F1
#
_cell.length_a   1.000
_cell.length_b   1.000
_cell.length_c   1.000
_cell.angle_alpha   90.00
_cell.angle_beta   90.00
_cell.angle_gamma   90.00
#
_symmetry.space_group_name_H-M   'P 1'
#
loop_
_entity.id
_entity.type
_entity.pdbx_description
1 polymer ?
#
loop_
_entity_poly.entity_id
_entity_poly.type
_entity_poly.pdbx_seq_one_letter_code
_entity_poly.pdbx_strand_id
1 'polypeptide(L)'
;MKIKPIEEALKPLINNPEIADVKFCVGKEGIEMYGHKTLLAVSSEMWKTMFFSGNWIEVQNKNRAKVDIPDVDPFAFKAVLEFSYTKKVTLNDDIVIEVLYAADKFLMPELKELCGEYLSKNLSSHNCLLLFDKALKFNEIELKNRAAEFFEENSLQVFGEQPNCFVGLRRKTVSQILSNRQLVAHEIDLFRALVNWGKDRVKKQLQTNKTKLIKNVDELKQEKQEKKNKNKIKLELSDNDSSTYSSTLSTSSSTSTLISTTSNSEQEEDLQEQNKEKEKEKEKEQEKEKEKQDTESFDKKIILHNKQNNQIGNEKRIRRRKKKKKKKLIILLKKELQDLLGKIDISLMNFDDLHEILGTKLIPSRIIARQSIELGKIHQKKIRVPTTRGKKRKSGIRVLMVITRKNLDQENNMKSSITSAGISLDNVTVIGASKRTPSVREMKRYDSIFLRSGCSPFKDATKLGDHLFDFVKQGGGLVICAFRTLDLTSNGAYDIKGKIIDEALIPLKKANFANDVKRGLGEVIQAQHPIMKGISTFDCESTTRHIPTNNTQGGKVIAKWNNDYPLITIKKKKPYFGTVVVLNINPISSRSCSGSCSFNSESDGSLLIANSIEFVAND
;
A
#
# COMPACT_ATOMS: atom_id res chain seq x y z
N MET A 1 -14.66 -56.75 -44.18
CA MET A 1 -15.25 -55.68 -43.33
C MET A 1 -14.13 -54.78 -42.82
N LYS A 2 -14.36 -53.48 -42.63
CA LYS A 2 -13.49 -52.67 -41.74
C LYS A 2 -14.01 -52.85 -40.32
N ILE A 3 -13.23 -53.50 -39.45
CA ILE A 3 -13.55 -53.60 -38.02
C ILE A 3 -13.44 -52.19 -37.44
N LYS A 4 -14.49 -51.70 -36.77
CA LYS A 4 -14.43 -50.41 -36.08
C LYS A 4 -13.53 -50.55 -34.84
N PRO A 5 -12.65 -49.57 -34.55
CA PRO A 5 -11.92 -49.54 -33.29
C PRO A 5 -12.87 -49.54 -32.09
N ILE A 6 -12.48 -50.18 -30.98
CA ILE A 6 -13.37 -50.35 -29.81
C ILE A 6 -13.75 -49.00 -29.19
N GLU A 7 -12.88 -48.00 -29.29
CA GLU A 7 -13.08 -46.63 -28.86
C GLU A 7 -14.21 -45.93 -29.65
N GLU A 8 -14.51 -46.40 -30.86
CA GLU A 8 -15.65 -45.90 -31.64
C GLU A 8 -16.95 -46.62 -31.30
N ALA A 9 -16.87 -47.90 -30.93
CA ALA A 9 -18.01 -48.69 -30.47
C ALA A 9 -18.50 -48.24 -29.06
N LEU A 10 -17.60 -47.71 -28.22
CA LEU A 10 -17.93 -47.20 -26.89
C LEU A 10 -18.53 -45.78 -26.87
N LYS A 11 -18.42 -45.00 -27.96
CA LYS A 11 -18.95 -43.62 -28.04
C LYS A 11 -20.44 -43.49 -27.67
N PRO A 12 -21.37 -44.36 -28.12
CA PRO A 12 -22.80 -44.25 -27.79
C PRO A 12 -23.15 -44.54 -26.32
N LEU A 13 -22.17 -44.99 -25.52
CA LEU A 13 -22.37 -45.31 -24.10
C LEU A 13 -21.99 -44.12 -23.18
N ILE A 14 -21.34 -43.10 -23.73
CA ILE A 14 -20.92 -41.89 -23.00
C ILE A 14 -22.17 -41.11 -22.59
N ASN A 15 -22.35 -40.89 -21.29
CA ASN A 15 -23.50 -40.18 -20.72
C ASN A 15 -24.88 -40.81 -21.06
N ASN A 16 -24.93 -42.10 -21.41
CA ASN A 16 -26.17 -42.80 -21.73
C ASN A 16 -26.90 -43.27 -20.45
N PRO A 17 -28.15 -42.86 -20.19
CA PRO A 17 -28.90 -43.18 -18.97
C PRO A 17 -29.55 -44.58 -18.96
N GLU A 18 -29.61 -45.29 -20.09
CA GLU A 18 -30.33 -46.57 -20.22
C GLU A 18 -29.62 -47.68 -19.45
N ILE A 19 -28.34 -47.90 -19.76
CA ILE A 19 -27.52 -49.00 -19.21
C ILE A 19 -26.55 -48.58 -18.10
N ALA A 20 -26.51 -47.29 -17.73
CA ALA A 20 -25.64 -46.78 -16.67
C ALA A 20 -25.94 -47.37 -15.28
N ASP A 21 -24.87 -47.67 -14.52
CA ASP A 21 -24.90 -48.19 -13.13
C ASP A 21 -24.46 -47.14 -12.09
N VAL A 22 -23.94 -45.99 -12.54
CA VAL A 22 -23.61 -44.82 -11.72
C VAL A 22 -24.14 -43.53 -12.34
N LYS A 23 -24.62 -42.62 -11.48
CA LYS A 23 -25.15 -41.30 -11.81
C LYS A 23 -24.39 -40.24 -11.03
N PHE A 24 -23.98 -39.19 -11.71
CA PHE A 24 -23.26 -38.04 -11.18
C PHE A 24 -24.16 -36.82 -11.15
N CYS A 25 -24.06 -35.99 -10.11
CA CYS A 25 -24.62 -34.65 -10.08
C CYS A 25 -23.46 -33.64 -10.09
N VAL A 26 -23.24 -33.01 -11.23
CA VAL A 26 -22.01 -32.27 -11.53
C VAL A 26 -22.23 -30.75 -11.45
N GLY A 27 -21.25 -30.05 -10.89
CA GLY A 27 -21.29 -28.60 -10.71
C GLY A 27 -22.32 -28.15 -9.67
N LYS A 28 -22.41 -26.84 -9.47
CA LYS A 28 -23.24 -26.21 -8.41
C LYS A 28 -24.74 -26.38 -8.63
N GLU A 29 -25.13 -26.64 -9.87
CA GLU A 29 -26.52 -26.85 -10.30
C GLU A 29 -26.91 -28.34 -10.26
N GLY A 30 -25.95 -29.24 -9.99
CA GLY A 30 -26.19 -30.67 -9.83
C GLY A 30 -26.55 -31.40 -11.12
N ILE A 31 -26.06 -30.92 -12.27
CA ILE A 31 -26.41 -31.42 -13.61
C ILE A 31 -26.20 -32.93 -13.67
N GLU A 32 -27.23 -33.65 -14.09
CA GLU A 32 -27.25 -35.10 -14.06
C GLU A 32 -26.44 -35.68 -15.24
N MET A 33 -25.46 -36.53 -14.92
CA MET A 33 -24.61 -37.20 -15.89
C MET A 33 -24.49 -38.69 -15.55
N TYR A 34 -24.24 -39.54 -16.55
CA TYR A 34 -24.37 -40.98 -16.44
C TYR A 34 -23.07 -41.71 -16.83
N GLY A 35 -22.81 -42.86 -16.22
CA GLY A 35 -21.65 -43.67 -16.59
C GLY A 35 -21.70 -45.12 -16.12
N HIS A 36 -20.60 -45.81 -16.39
CA HIS A 36 -20.40 -47.23 -16.13
C HIS A 36 -19.20 -47.42 -15.20
N LYS A 37 -19.41 -47.94 -13.99
CA LYS A 37 -18.38 -48.07 -12.93
C LYS A 37 -17.13 -48.79 -13.43
N THR A 38 -17.31 -49.83 -14.25
CA THR A 38 -16.22 -50.65 -14.83
C THR A 38 -15.31 -49.86 -15.77
N LEU A 39 -15.88 -49.18 -16.77
CA LEU A 39 -15.11 -48.35 -17.73
C LEU A 39 -14.38 -47.20 -17.00
N LEU A 40 -15.06 -46.57 -16.04
CA LEU A 40 -14.46 -45.52 -15.22
C LEU A 40 -13.29 -46.05 -14.37
N ALA A 41 -13.44 -47.21 -13.73
CA ALA A 41 -12.38 -47.86 -12.95
C ALA A 41 -11.18 -48.33 -13.80
N VAL A 42 -11.40 -48.77 -15.04
CA VAL A 42 -10.31 -49.06 -16.00
C VAL A 42 -9.55 -47.79 -16.38
N SER A 43 -10.24 -46.63 -16.42
CA SER A 43 -9.62 -45.35 -16.77
C SER A 43 -8.94 -44.59 -15.61
N SER A 44 -9.16 -44.99 -14.36
CA SER A 44 -8.69 -44.27 -13.17
C SER A 44 -8.68 -45.15 -11.92
N GLU A 45 -7.55 -45.15 -11.20
CA GLU A 45 -7.42 -45.79 -9.89
C GLU A 45 -8.32 -45.13 -8.81
N MET A 46 -8.69 -43.85 -9.00
CA MET A 46 -9.60 -43.13 -8.11
C MET A 46 -11.04 -43.67 -8.25
N TRP A 47 -11.53 -43.84 -9.48
CA TRP A 47 -12.84 -44.47 -9.73
C TRP A 47 -12.84 -45.95 -9.31
N LYS A 48 -11.75 -46.68 -9.58
CA LYS A 48 -11.55 -48.05 -9.12
C LYS A 48 -11.62 -48.17 -7.60
N THR A 49 -11.00 -47.24 -6.87
CA THR A 49 -11.12 -47.15 -5.42
C THR A 49 -12.56 -46.87 -5.00
N MET A 50 -13.16 -45.77 -5.47
CA MET A 50 -14.50 -45.34 -5.07
C MET A 50 -15.59 -46.39 -5.31
N PHE A 51 -15.50 -47.19 -6.38
CA PHE A 51 -16.55 -48.14 -6.76
C PHE A 51 -16.28 -49.59 -6.36
N PHE A 52 -15.03 -49.97 -6.06
CA PHE A 52 -14.67 -51.37 -5.82
C PHE A 52 -13.73 -51.62 -4.62
N SER A 53 -13.18 -50.59 -3.94
CA SER A 53 -12.22 -50.77 -2.84
C SER A 53 -12.47 -49.87 -1.62
N GLY A 54 -12.73 -50.50 -0.47
CA GLY A 54 -12.80 -49.82 0.84
C GLY A 54 -14.20 -49.36 1.26
N ASN A 55 -14.27 -48.58 2.34
CA ASN A 55 -15.51 -48.28 3.06
C ASN A 55 -16.29 -47.08 2.49
N TRP A 56 -16.42 -46.99 1.17
CA TRP A 56 -17.23 -45.96 0.50
C TRP A 56 -18.73 -46.34 0.51
N ILE A 57 -19.62 -45.35 0.64
CA ILE A 57 -21.09 -45.58 0.69
C ILE A 57 -21.59 -46.09 -0.67
N GLU A 58 -20.89 -45.69 -1.73
CA GLU A 58 -21.02 -46.06 -3.14
C GLU A 58 -20.72 -47.54 -3.42
N VAL A 59 -20.01 -48.22 -2.50
CA VAL A 59 -19.76 -49.67 -2.49
C VAL A 59 -20.87 -50.41 -1.73
N GLN A 60 -21.45 -49.79 -0.70
CA GLN A 60 -22.52 -50.39 0.10
C GLN A 60 -23.91 -50.30 -0.58
N ASN A 61 -24.15 -49.28 -1.39
CA ASN A 61 -25.38 -49.16 -2.18
C ASN A 61 -25.30 -49.96 -3.50
N LYS A 62 -26.10 -51.04 -3.59
CA LYS A 62 -26.25 -51.85 -4.81
C LYS A 62 -27.13 -51.20 -5.89
N ASN A 63 -28.01 -50.27 -5.52
CA ASN A 63 -28.80 -49.48 -6.46
C ASN A 63 -27.95 -48.35 -7.06
N ARG A 64 -28.27 -47.93 -8.30
CA ARG A 64 -27.56 -46.89 -9.09
C ARG A 64 -26.90 -45.83 -8.22
N ALA A 65 -25.57 -45.91 -8.09
CA ALA A 65 -24.83 -45.08 -7.15
C ALA A 65 -24.93 -43.61 -7.56
N LYS A 66 -25.31 -42.72 -6.63
CA LYS A 66 -25.33 -41.27 -6.83
C LYS A 66 -24.05 -40.65 -6.26
N VAL A 67 -23.29 -39.96 -7.09
CA VAL A 67 -22.03 -39.31 -6.72
C VAL A 67 -22.14 -37.80 -6.96
N ASP A 68 -21.98 -37.00 -5.92
CA ASP A 68 -22.08 -35.53 -6.00
C ASP A 68 -20.70 -34.90 -6.25
N ILE A 69 -20.59 -34.13 -7.34
CA ILE A 69 -19.33 -33.50 -7.79
C ILE A 69 -19.56 -31.98 -8.00
N PRO A 70 -19.84 -31.22 -6.93
CA PRO A 70 -20.30 -29.83 -7.02
C PRO A 70 -19.21 -28.80 -7.39
N ASP A 71 -17.95 -29.24 -7.45
CA ASP A 71 -16.74 -28.44 -7.64
C ASP A 71 -16.10 -28.56 -9.04
N VAL A 72 -16.52 -29.53 -9.85
CA VAL A 72 -16.08 -29.71 -11.25
C VAL A 72 -17.12 -29.11 -12.20
N ASP A 73 -16.65 -28.57 -13.33
CA ASP A 73 -17.53 -28.03 -14.37
C ASP A 73 -18.17 -29.17 -15.21
N PRO A 74 -19.46 -29.09 -15.59
CA PRO A 74 -20.13 -30.12 -16.40
C PRO A 74 -19.48 -30.41 -17.75
N PHE A 75 -18.93 -29.40 -18.45
CA PHE A 75 -18.22 -29.61 -19.72
C PHE A 75 -16.87 -30.29 -19.49
N ALA A 76 -16.17 -29.93 -18.40
CA ALA A 76 -14.94 -30.60 -18.02
C ALA A 76 -15.17 -32.06 -17.57
N PHE A 77 -16.29 -32.36 -16.90
CA PHE A 77 -16.66 -33.74 -16.58
C PHE A 77 -17.07 -34.53 -17.83
N LYS A 78 -17.76 -33.91 -18.79
CA LYS A 78 -18.05 -34.52 -20.10
C LYS A 78 -16.76 -34.92 -20.83
N ALA A 79 -15.75 -34.05 -20.83
CA ALA A 79 -14.43 -34.35 -21.40
C ALA A 79 -13.71 -35.51 -20.68
N VAL A 80 -13.85 -35.63 -19.35
CA VAL A 80 -13.40 -36.80 -18.58
C VAL A 80 -14.11 -38.07 -19.01
N LEU A 81 -15.45 -38.06 -19.14
CA LEU A 81 -16.21 -39.22 -19.61
C LEU A 81 -15.81 -39.63 -21.04
N GLU A 82 -15.65 -38.67 -21.96
CA GLU A 82 -15.20 -38.93 -23.33
C GLU A 82 -13.82 -39.60 -23.35
N PHE A 83 -12.88 -39.09 -22.54
CA PHE A 83 -11.55 -39.69 -22.41
C PHE A 83 -11.58 -41.09 -21.78
N SER A 84 -12.36 -41.30 -20.71
CA SER A 84 -12.49 -42.59 -20.04
C SER A 84 -12.97 -43.72 -20.96
N TYR A 85 -13.78 -43.40 -21.97
CA TYR A 85 -14.40 -44.39 -22.87
C TYR A 85 -13.64 -44.56 -24.18
N THR A 86 -12.88 -43.54 -24.62
CA THR A 86 -12.33 -43.48 -25.98
C THR A 86 -10.84 -43.15 -26.07
N LYS A 87 -10.21 -42.83 -24.93
CA LYS A 87 -8.84 -42.28 -24.83
C LYS A 87 -8.59 -41.05 -25.72
N LYS A 88 -9.66 -40.37 -26.12
CA LYS A 88 -9.68 -39.17 -26.97
C LYS A 88 -10.54 -38.10 -26.31
N VAL A 89 -10.16 -36.84 -26.51
CA VAL A 89 -10.83 -35.67 -25.94
C VAL A 89 -10.66 -34.50 -26.91
N THR A 90 -11.66 -33.61 -26.98
CA THR A 90 -11.53 -32.34 -27.72
C THR A 90 -11.34 -31.21 -26.73
N LEU A 91 -10.14 -30.62 -26.73
CA LEU A 91 -9.79 -29.49 -25.86
C LEU A 91 -10.00 -28.16 -26.59
N ASN A 92 -10.44 -27.15 -25.83
CA ASN A 92 -10.53 -25.75 -26.25
C ASN A 92 -10.10 -24.85 -25.08
N ASP A 93 -9.78 -23.59 -25.37
CA ASP A 93 -9.28 -22.63 -24.38
C ASP A 93 -10.29 -22.31 -23.25
N ASP A 94 -11.60 -22.47 -23.50
CA ASP A 94 -12.65 -22.19 -22.50
C ASP A 94 -12.75 -23.27 -21.40
N ILE A 95 -12.44 -24.55 -21.71
CA ILE A 95 -12.61 -25.67 -20.77
C ILE A 95 -11.30 -26.32 -20.31
N VAL A 96 -10.20 -26.20 -21.05
CA VAL A 96 -8.99 -27.03 -20.84
C VAL A 96 -8.37 -26.89 -19.44
N ILE A 97 -8.50 -25.72 -18.80
CA ILE A 97 -7.99 -25.50 -17.44
C ILE A 97 -8.84 -26.23 -16.38
N GLU A 98 -10.13 -26.40 -16.65
CA GLU A 98 -11.09 -27.10 -15.82
C GLU A 98 -11.05 -28.61 -16.10
N VAL A 99 -10.76 -29.05 -17.33
CA VAL A 99 -10.39 -30.44 -17.66
C VAL A 99 -9.09 -30.84 -16.96
N LEU A 100 -8.06 -29.99 -16.98
CA LEU A 100 -6.80 -30.22 -16.25
C LEU A 100 -7.03 -30.40 -14.75
N TYR A 101 -7.96 -29.63 -14.16
CA TYR A 101 -8.36 -29.81 -12.76
C TYR A 101 -9.09 -31.14 -12.53
N ALA A 102 -10.01 -31.51 -13.43
CA ALA A 102 -10.73 -32.78 -13.32
C ALA A 102 -9.79 -33.98 -13.46
N ALA A 103 -8.83 -33.94 -14.39
CA ALA A 103 -7.81 -34.97 -14.57
C ALA A 103 -6.89 -35.11 -13.34
N ASP A 104 -6.49 -34.00 -12.71
CA ASP A 104 -5.76 -33.98 -11.44
C ASP A 104 -6.61 -34.59 -10.29
N LYS A 105 -7.86 -34.15 -10.15
CA LYS A 105 -8.80 -34.62 -9.12
C LYS A 105 -9.10 -36.12 -9.23
N PHE A 106 -9.23 -36.64 -10.45
CA PHE A 106 -9.58 -38.03 -10.71
C PHE A 106 -8.38 -38.92 -11.04
N LEU A 107 -7.14 -38.46 -10.79
CA LEU A 107 -5.90 -39.23 -10.98
C LEU A 107 -5.76 -39.83 -12.40
N MET A 108 -5.96 -39.02 -13.43
CA MET A 108 -5.92 -39.42 -14.85
C MET A 108 -4.71 -38.79 -15.57
N PRO A 109 -3.49 -39.36 -15.45
CA PRO A 109 -2.25 -38.73 -15.90
C PRO A 109 -2.22 -38.45 -17.41
N GLU A 110 -2.66 -39.39 -18.24
CA GLU A 110 -2.69 -39.24 -19.71
C GLU A 110 -3.53 -38.01 -20.16
N LEU A 111 -4.72 -37.84 -19.57
CA LEU A 111 -5.59 -36.70 -19.87
C LEU A 111 -4.97 -35.38 -19.39
N LYS A 112 -4.26 -35.43 -18.27
CA LYS A 112 -3.57 -34.30 -17.65
C LYS A 112 -2.40 -33.83 -18.52
N GLU A 113 -1.63 -34.77 -19.05
CA GLU A 113 -0.53 -34.57 -20.01
C GLU A 113 -1.04 -33.94 -21.31
N LEU A 114 -2.12 -34.46 -21.90
CA LEU A 114 -2.77 -33.86 -23.07
C LEU A 114 -3.23 -32.41 -22.83
N CYS A 115 -3.76 -32.11 -21.63
CA CYS A 115 -4.09 -30.73 -21.25
C CYS A 115 -2.83 -29.87 -21.08
N GLY A 116 -1.75 -30.42 -20.53
CA GLY A 116 -0.46 -29.77 -20.39
C GLY A 116 0.19 -29.44 -21.74
N GLU A 117 0.13 -30.35 -22.70
CA GLU A 117 0.55 -30.12 -24.09
C GLU A 117 -0.25 -29.01 -24.77
N TYR A 118 -1.58 -29.08 -24.70
CA TYR A 118 -2.47 -28.09 -25.33
C TYR A 118 -2.18 -26.68 -24.79
N LEU A 119 -2.11 -26.55 -23.47
CA LEU A 119 -1.78 -25.30 -22.79
C LEU A 119 -0.34 -24.82 -23.04
N SER A 120 0.59 -25.74 -23.32
CA SER A 120 1.96 -25.39 -23.72
C SER A 120 2.02 -24.81 -25.14
N LYS A 121 1.20 -25.34 -26.06
CA LYS A 121 1.13 -24.90 -27.46
C LYS A 121 0.43 -23.55 -27.61
N ASN A 122 -0.53 -23.25 -26.73
CA ASN A 122 -1.31 -21.99 -26.73
C ASN A 122 -0.75 -20.91 -25.76
N LEU A 123 0.55 -20.91 -25.43
CA LEU A 123 1.15 -19.90 -24.54
C LEU A 123 1.14 -18.49 -25.17
N SER A 124 0.75 -17.48 -24.38
CA SER A 124 0.68 -16.07 -24.81
C SER A 124 0.96 -15.09 -23.67
N SER A 125 1.24 -13.82 -24.00
CA SER A 125 1.47 -12.75 -23.00
C SER A 125 0.28 -12.53 -22.06
N HIS A 126 -0.94 -12.85 -22.51
CA HIS A 126 -2.17 -12.73 -21.73
C HIS A 126 -2.38 -13.90 -20.75
N ASN A 127 -1.92 -15.12 -21.08
CA ASN A 127 -2.24 -16.32 -20.29
C ASN A 127 -1.05 -16.91 -19.49
N CYS A 128 0.21 -16.61 -19.85
CA CYS A 128 1.39 -17.31 -19.31
C CYS A 128 1.46 -17.33 -17.77
N LEU A 129 1.17 -16.20 -17.10
CA LEU A 129 1.16 -16.14 -15.63
C LEU A 129 0.00 -16.88 -14.98
N LEU A 130 -1.15 -16.98 -15.65
CA LEU A 130 -2.27 -17.81 -15.19
C LEU A 130 -1.91 -19.30 -15.32
N LEU A 131 -1.34 -19.70 -16.46
CA LEU A 131 -0.92 -21.09 -16.71
C LEU A 131 0.22 -21.51 -15.76
N PHE A 132 1.18 -20.62 -15.48
CA PHE A 132 2.19 -20.83 -14.44
C PHE A 132 1.56 -21.03 -13.05
N ASP A 133 0.51 -20.29 -12.68
CA ASP A 133 -0.23 -20.51 -11.43
C ASP A 133 -0.93 -21.87 -11.41
N LYS A 134 -1.61 -22.25 -12.51
CA LYS A 134 -2.35 -23.53 -12.62
C LYS A 134 -1.38 -24.71 -12.59
N ALA A 135 -0.26 -24.65 -13.32
CA ALA A 135 0.78 -25.69 -13.29
C ALA A 135 1.39 -25.85 -11.88
N LEU A 136 1.67 -24.74 -11.18
CA LEU A 136 2.06 -24.74 -9.76
C LEU A 136 0.93 -25.13 -8.79
N LYS A 137 -0.31 -25.38 -9.25
CA LYS A 137 -1.43 -25.91 -8.44
C LYS A 137 -1.50 -27.42 -8.60
N PHE A 138 -1.47 -27.90 -9.85
CA PHE A 138 -1.64 -29.30 -10.24
C PHE A 138 -0.32 -30.09 -10.28
N ASN A 139 0.81 -29.44 -9.96
CA ASN A 139 2.15 -30.02 -10.01
C ASN A 139 2.63 -30.42 -11.42
N GLU A 140 2.12 -29.76 -12.46
CA GLU A 140 2.52 -30.00 -13.84
C GLU A 140 3.89 -29.39 -14.14
N ILE A 141 4.91 -30.24 -14.22
CA ILE A 141 6.31 -29.80 -14.28
C ILE A 141 6.64 -29.19 -15.65
N GLU A 142 6.20 -29.81 -16.75
CA GLU A 142 6.46 -29.29 -18.10
C GLU A 142 5.77 -27.95 -18.36
N LEU A 143 4.46 -27.89 -18.15
CA LEU A 143 3.69 -26.65 -18.34
C LEU A 143 4.20 -25.53 -17.44
N LYS A 144 4.60 -25.84 -16.20
CA LYS A 144 5.27 -24.89 -15.30
C LYS A 144 6.56 -24.35 -15.91
N ASN A 145 7.38 -25.21 -16.50
CA ASN A 145 8.68 -24.83 -17.06
C ASN A 145 8.48 -23.96 -18.31
N ARG A 146 7.71 -24.42 -19.30
CA ARG A 146 7.42 -23.65 -20.52
C ARG A 146 6.73 -22.32 -20.23
N ALA A 147 5.77 -22.28 -19.30
CA ALA A 147 5.11 -21.04 -18.90
C ALA A 147 6.01 -20.08 -18.10
N ALA A 148 7.04 -20.59 -17.40
CA ALA A 148 8.05 -19.75 -16.75
C ALA A 148 9.04 -19.18 -17.78
N GLU A 149 9.58 -20.02 -18.65
CA GLU A 149 10.49 -19.68 -19.74
C GLU A 149 9.90 -18.61 -20.65
N PHE A 150 8.70 -18.85 -21.20
CA PHE A 150 7.95 -17.89 -21.99
C PHE A 150 7.71 -16.56 -21.24
N PHE A 151 7.37 -16.62 -19.94
CA PHE A 151 7.16 -15.42 -19.14
C PHE A 151 8.47 -14.67 -18.87
N GLU A 152 9.60 -15.35 -18.70
CA GLU A 152 10.91 -14.72 -18.48
C GLU A 152 11.36 -13.98 -19.73
N GLU A 153 11.28 -14.61 -20.91
CA GLU A 153 11.58 -14.00 -22.21
C GLU A 153 10.67 -12.80 -22.51
N ASN A 154 9.36 -12.95 -22.34
CA ASN A 154 8.36 -11.95 -22.73
C ASN A 154 7.94 -11.02 -21.58
N SER A 155 8.70 -11.02 -20.47
CA SER A 155 8.30 -10.35 -19.21
C SER A 155 7.98 -8.86 -19.36
N LEU A 156 8.77 -8.12 -20.14
CA LEU A 156 8.50 -6.70 -20.43
C LEU A 156 7.15 -6.49 -21.14
N GLN A 157 6.81 -7.34 -22.12
CA GLN A 157 5.55 -7.29 -22.84
C GLN A 157 4.38 -7.60 -21.90
N VAL A 158 4.49 -8.69 -21.12
CA VAL A 158 3.46 -9.10 -20.15
C VAL A 158 3.14 -8.00 -19.15
N PHE A 159 4.15 -7.31 -18.60
CA PHE A 159 3.91 -6.19 -17.66
C PHE A 159 3.38 -4.92 -18.35
N GLY A 160 3.76 -4.65 -19.60
CA GLY A 160 3.28 -3.50 -20.37
C GLY A 160 1.83 -3.63 -20.83
N GLU A 161 1.48 -4.79 -21.39
CA GLU A 161 0.13 -5.10 -21.89
C GLU A 161 -0.85 -5.37 -20.75
N GLN A 162 -0.40 -5.98 -19.63
CA GLN A 162 -1.26 -6.41 -18.54
C GLN A 162 -0.84 -5.80 -17.18
N PRO A 163 -1.15 -4.51 -16.90
CA PRO A 163 -0.94 -3.89 -15.58
C PRO A 163 -1.72 -4.53 -14.40
N ASN A 164 -2.54 -5.55 -14.69
CA ASN A 164 -3.27 -6.37 -13.74
C ASN A 164 -2.84 -7.85 -13.77
N CYS A 165 -1.74 -8.23 -14.43
CA CYS A 165 -1.33 -9.61 -14.68
C CYS A 165 -1.21 -10.51 -13.43
N PHE A 166 -0.99 -9.91 -12.25
CA PHE A 166 -0.97 -10.65 -10.98
C PHE A 166 -2.37 -10.92 -10.40
N VAL A 167 -3.40 -10.16 -10.79
CA VAL A 167 -4.77 -10.27 -10.25
C VAL A 167 -5.30 -11.70 -10.45
N GLY A 168 -5.88 -12.28 -9.39
CA GLY A 168 -6.31 -13.69 -9.38
C GLY A 168 -5.22 -14.70 -8.96
N LEU A 169 -3.93 -14.44 -9.18
CA LEU A 169 -2.86 -15.39 -8.87
C LEU A 169 -2.73 -15.70 -7.36
N ARG A 170 -2.25 -16.90 -7.03
CA ARG A 170 -2.04 -17.39 -5.66
C ARG A 170 -0.82 -16.74 -5.01
N ARG A 171 -0.81 -16.72 -3.66
CA ARG A 171 0.28 -16.10 -2.87
C ARG A 171 1.63 -16.75 -3.13
N LYS A 172 1.65 -18.07 -3.30
CA LYS A 172 2.86 -18.86 -3.63
C LYS A 172 3.45 -18.42 -4.97
N THR A 173 2.60 -18.33 -6.00
CA THR A 173 2.95 -17.93 -7.37
C THR A 173 3.51 -16.50 -7.44
N VAL A 174 2.80 -15.50 -6.92
CA VAL A 174 3.31 -14.11 -6.89
C VAL A 174 4.60 -14.02 -6.08
N SER A 175 4.72 -14.76 -4.97
CA SER A 175 5.96 -14.85 -4.20
C SER A 175 7.12 -15.46 -4.99
N GLN A 176 6.86 -16.44 -5.88
CA GLN A 176 7.83 -17.11 -6.76
C GLN A 176 8.21 -16.27 -7.99
N ILE A 177 7.24 -15.66 -8.68
CA ILE A 177 7.47 -14.70 -9.79
C ILE A 177 8.39 -13.59 -9.31
N LEU A 178 8.00 -12.92 -8.22
CA LEU A 178 8.84 -11.91 -7.59
C LEU A 178 10.18 -12.47 -7.11
N SER A 179 10.32 -13.79 -6.90
CA SER A 179 11.56 -14.43 -6.42
C SER A 179 12.59 -14.67 -7.50
N ASN A 180 12.18 -14.61 -8.77
CA ASN A 180 13.10 -14.84 -9.85
C ASN A 180 14.09 -13.66 -9.97
N ARG A 181 15.38 -13.97 -9.98
CA ARG A 181 16.45 -12.98 -10.20
C ARG A 181 16.73 -12.72 -11.68
N GLN A 182 16.23 -13.56 -12.57
CA GLN A 182 16.31 -13.44 -14.03
C GLN A 182 15.23 -12.53 -14.63
N LEU A 183 14.17 -12.22 -13.87
CA LEU A 183 13.00 -11.51 -14.38
C LEU A 183 13.32 -10.09 -14.90
N VAL A 184 13.10 -9.86 -16.19
CA VAL A 184 13.35 -8.58 -16.87
C VAL A 184 12.08 -7.72 -16.83
N ALA A 185 11.86 -7.03 -15.71
CA ALA A 185 10.70 -6.16 -15.51
C ALA A 185 11.08 -4.69 -15.28
N HIS A 186 10.20 -3.77 -15.69
CA HIS A 186 10.21 -2.42 -15.16
C HIS A 186 9.59 -2.40 -13.77
N GLU A 187 10.33 -1.90 -12.78
CA GLU A 187 9.91 -1.95 -11.38
C GLU A 187 8.63 -1.19 -11.07
N ILE A 188 8.33 -0.13 -11.83
CA ILE A 188 7.06 0.58 -11.69
C ILE A 188 5.88 -0.31 -12.06
N ASP A 189 6.04 -1.22 -13.03
CA ASP A 189 4.99 -2.12 -13.53
C ASP A 189 4.88 -3.39 -12.69
N LEU A 190 6.02 -3.93 -12.23
CA LEU A 190 6.06 -4.97 -11.20
C LEU A 190 5.35 -4.51 -9.91
N PHE A 191 5.56 -3.24 -9.51
CA PHE A 191 4.88 -2.63 -8.37
C PHE A 191 3.39 -2.36 -8.64
N ARG A 192 3.03 -1.85 -9.82
CA ARG A 192 1.61 -1.66 -10.24
C ARG A 192 0.84 -2.99 -10.16
N ALA A 193 1.39 -4.07 -10.72
CA ALA A 193 0.80 -5.39 -10.68
C ALA A 193 0.62 -5.91 -9.23
N LEU A 194 1.64 -5.76 -8.38
CA LEU A 194 1.58 -6.15 -6.96
C LEU A 194 0.52 -5.35 -6.17
N VAL A 195 0.42 -4.04 -6.40
CA VAL A 195 -0.59 -3.18 -5.77
C VAL A 195 -2.01 -3.53 -6.25
N ASN A 196 -2.20 -3.77 -7.55
CA ASN A 196 -3.49 -4.12 -8.12
C ASN A 196 -3.98 -5.49 -7.64
N TRP A 197 -3.09 -6.47 -7.54
CA TRP A 197 -3.36 -7.75 -6.89
C TRP A 197 -3.71 -7.61 -5.40
N GLY A 198 -3.01 -6.76 -4.65
CA GLY A 198 -3.36 -6.45 -3.26
C GLY A 198 -4.76 -5.84 -3.13
N LYS A 199 -5.12 -4.88 -4.01
CA LYS A 199 -6.47 -4.30 -4.08
C LYS A 199 -7.53 -5.38 -4.33
N ASP A 200 -7.30 -6.29 -5.27
CA ASP A 200 -8.21 -7.40 -5.56
C ASP A 200 -8.37 -8.36 -4.38
N ARG A 201 -7.25 -8.79 -3.76
CA ARG A 201 -7.28 -9.68 -2.60
C ARG A 201 -8.12 -9.14 -1.47
N VAL A 202 -7.96 -7.87 -1.13
CA VAL A 202 -8.72 -7.26 -0.04
C VAL A 202 -10.16 -6.93 -0.46
N LYS A 203 -10.43 -6.64 -1.73
CA LYS A 203 -11.80 -6.59 -2.30
C LYS A 203 -12.50 -7.95 -2.12
N LYS A 204 -11.84 -9.06 -2.47
CA LYS A 204 -12.33 -10.43 -2.27
C LYS A 204 -12.49 -10.76 -0.79
N GLN A 205 -11.54 -10.43 0.08
CA GLN A 205 -11.65 -10.67 1.52
C GLN A 205 -12.78 -9.85 2.17
N LEU A 206 -13.06 -8.63 1.70
CA LEU A 206 -14.25 -7.88 2.12
C LEU A 206 -15.55 -8.49 1.59
N GLN A 207 -15.59 -9.03 0.37
CA GLN A 207 -16.75 -9.77 -0.14
C GLN A 207 -17.00 -11.01 0.71
N THR A 208 -16.01 -11.88 0.93
CA THR A 208 -16.13 -13.09 1.78
C THR A 208 -16.59 -12.75 3.20
N ASN A 209 -16.03 -11.70 3.80
CA ASN A 209 -16.47 -11.24 5.13
C ASN A 209 -17.91 -10.67 5.12
N LYS A 210 -18.34 -10.02 4.04
CA LYS A 210 -19.75 -9.59 3.87
C LYS A 210 -20.68 -10.79 3.72
N THR A 211 -20.32 -11.79 2.93
CA THR A 211 -21.12 -13.01 2.73
C THR A 211 -21.22 -13.84 4.02
N LYS A 212 -20.13 -13.99 4.78
CA LYS A 212 -20.19 -14.61 6.12
C LYS A 212 -21.12 -13.83 7.05
N LEU A 213 -20.96 -12.50 7.17
CA LEU A 213 -21.85 -11.67 7.99
C LEU A 213 -23.32 -11.69 7.55
N ILE A 214 -23.62 -11.94 6.28
CA ILE A 214 -24.98 -12.15 5.79
C ILE A 214 -25.49 -13.52 6.26
N LYS A 215 -24.76 -14.61 6.00
CA LYS A 215 -25.10 -15.96 6.49
C LYS A 215 -25.36 -15.98 8.00
N ASN A 216 -24.44 -15.45 8.80
CA ASN A 216 -24.61 -15.33 10.25
C ASN A 216 -25.82 -14.49 10.67
N VAL A 217 -26.25 -13.49 9.88
CA VAL A 217 -27.47 -12.71 10.16
C VAL A 217 -28.73 -13.47 9.76
N ASP A 218 -28.68 -14.27 8.71
CA ASP A 218 -29.83 -15.07 8.24
C ASP A 218 -30.02 -16.33 9.10
N GLU A 219 -28.94 -16.97 9.54
CA GLU A 219 -28.91 -17.98 10.62
C GLU A 219 -29.55 -17.42 11.90
N LEU A 220 -29.15 -16.23 12.35
CA LEU A 220 -29.74 -15.56 13.52
C LEU A 220 -31.20 -15.10 13.31
N LYS A 221 -31.69 -14.96 12.08
CA LYS A 221 -33.12 -14.77 11.79
C LYS A 221 -33.87 -16.09 11.90
N GLN A 222 -33.32 -17.18 11.35
CA GLN A 222 -33.91 -18.52 11.44
C GLN A 222 -34.04 -18.95 12.90
N GLU A 223 -32.99 -18.83 13.71
CA GLU A 223 -33.05 -19.05 15.17
C GLU A 223 -34.15 -18.21 15.85
N LYS A 224 -34.28 -16.93 15.49
CA LYS A 224 -35.30 -16.05 16.08
C LYS A 224 -36.70 -16.40 15.63
N GLN A 225 -36.88 -16.84 14.39
CA GLN A 225 -38.17 -17.31 13.88
C GLN A 225 -38.56 -18.62 14.56
N GLU A 226 -37.63 -19.57 14.72
CA GLU A 226 -37.85 -20.78 15.51
C GLU A 226 -38.20 -20.48 16.96
N LYS A 227 -37.46 -19.59 17.63
CA LYS A 227 -37.73 -19.18 19.01
C LYS A 227 -39.10 -18.47 19.12
N LYS A 228 -39.50 -17.70 18.11
CA LYS A 228 -40.82 -17.07 18.04
C LYS A 228 -41.93 -18.10 17.81
N ASN A 229 -41.73 -19.10 16.96
CA ASN A 229 -42.67 -20.20 16.74
C ASN A 229 -42.82 -21.07 17.98
N LYS A 230 -41.70 -21.45 18.63
CA LYS A 230 -41.68 -22.19 19.90
C LYS A 230 -42.40 -21.41 21.02
N ASN A 231 -42.23 -20.10 21.09
CA ASN A 231 -42.97 -19.26 22.03
C ASN A 231 -44.46 -19.12 21.68
N LYS A 232 -44.84 -19.08 20.40
CA LYS A 232 -46.26 -19.05 19.98
C LYS A 232 -46.97 -20.35 20.36
N ILE A 233 -46.37 -21.49 20.07
CA ILE A 233 -46.85 -22.82 20.51
C ILE A 233 -46.95 -22.89 22.04
N LYS A 234 -46.00 -22.29 22.77
CA LYS A 234 -46.05 -22.24 24.24
C LYS A 234 -47.15 -21.32 24.80
N LEU A 235 -47.57 -20.29 24.05
CA LEU A 235 -48.69 -19.41 24.42
C LEU A 235 -50.05 -20.07 24.12
N GLU A 236 -50.15 -20.74 22.96
CA GLU A 236 -51.31 -21.56 22.57
C GLU A 236 -51.52 -22.78 23.49
N LEU A 237 -50.51 -23.12 24.31
CA LEU A 237 -50.58 -24.10 25.39
C LEU A 237 -50.86 -23.49 26.78
N SER A 238 -50.85 -22.16 26.96
CA SER A 238 -51.21 -21.49 28.22
C SER A 238 -52.61 -20.87 28.21
N ASP A 239 -53.10 -20.48 27.04
CA ASP A 239 -54.31 -19.65 26.93
C ASP A 239 -55.61 -20.46 27.12
N ASN A 240 -55.53 -21.80 27.23
CA ASN A 240 -56.68 -22.68 27.53
C ASN A 240 -57.12 -22.64 29.01
N ASP A 241 -56.24 -22.26 29.95
CA ASP A 241 -56.47 -22.46 31.40
C ASP A 241 -57.14 -21.25 32.10
N SER A 242 -57.68 -20.26 31.38
CA SER A 242 -58.14 -18.99 31.98
C SER A 242 -59.48 -18.42 31.47
N SER A 243 -60.37 -19.23 30.89
CA SER A 243 -61.67 -18.77 30.40
C SER A 243 -62.82 -18.94 31.41
N THR A 244 -62.95 -18.01 32.38
CA THR A 244 -64.18 -17.89 33.19
C THR A 244 -64.43 -16.44 33.68
N TYR A 245 -65.71 -16.04 33.74
CA TYR A 245 -66.30 -14.78 34.28
C TYR A 245 -66.42 -13.50 33.41
N SER A 246 -67.62 -13.36 32.79
CA SER A 246 -68.52 -12.17 32.80
C SER A 246 -68.33 -10.94 31.86
N SER A 247 -69.47 -10.26 31.54
CA SER A 247 -69.61 -9.04 30.69
C SER A 247 -70.80 -8.14 31.14
N THR A 248 -70.98 -6.88 30.68
CA THR A 248 -71.76 -6.41 29.49
C THR A 248 -71.34 -4.94 29.14
N LEU A 249 -72.06 -3.93 28.56
CA LEU A 249 -73.44 -3.61 28.10
C LEU A 249 -73.41 -2.40 27.09
N SER A 250 -74.54 -1.96 26.49
CA SER A 250 -74.67 -0.81 25.53
C SER A 250 -76.09 -0.15 25.57
N THR A 251 -76.59 0.84 24.78
CA THR A 251 -76.30 1.41 23.42
C THR A 251 -77.05 2.78 23.20
N SER A 252 -77.05 3.36 21.96
CA SER A 252 -77.99 4.41 21.37
C SER A 252 -77.72 5.92 21.68
N SER A 253 -78.16 6.96 20.92
CA SER A 253 -78.50 7.14 19.46
C SER A 253 -78.35 8.63 18.96
N SER A 254 -79.27 9.23 18.15
CA SER A 254 -78.95 10.34 17.19
C SER A 254 -80.15 11.21 16.62
N THR A 255 -79.84 12.22 15.76
CA THR A 255 -80.71 13.11 14.90
C THR A 255 -81.31 14.39 15.57
N SER A 256 -81.87 15.44 14.90
CA SER A 256 -82.32 15.71 13.49
C SER A 256 -82.19 17.22 13.05
N THR A 257 -82.89 17.69 11.97
CA THR A 257 -82.50 18.91 11.15
C THR A 257 -83.68 19.72 10.49
N LEU A 258 -83.41 20.93 9.90
CA LEU A 258 -84.22 21.84 9.00
C LEU A 258 -85.12 22.92 9.70
N ILE A 259 -85.71 24.00 9.10
CA ILE A 259 -85.93 24.49 7.69
C ILE A 259 -85.96 26.08 7.55
N SER A 260 -86.73 26.71 6.61
CA SER A 260 -86.75 28.15 6.19
C SER A 260 -88.20 28.73 5.93
N THR A 261 -88.59 29.89 5.31
CA THR A 261 -88.03 30.83 4.27
C THR A 261 -88.86 32.16 4.06
N THR A 262 -88.28 33.22 3.44
CA THR A 262 -88.84 34.37 2.62
C THR A 262 -89.98 35.34 3.09
N SER A 263 -89.76 36.68 3.11
CA SER A 263 -90.15 37.70 2.05
C SER A 263 -90.38 39.19 2.49
N ASN A 264 -89.80 40.12 1.72
CA ASN A 264 -90.14 41.55 1.39
C ASN A 264 -90.52 42.70 2.37
N SER A 265 -90.13 43.91 1.88
CA SER A 265 -90.63 45.30 2.12
C SER A 265 -90.20 46.10 3.35
N GLU A 266 -89.82 47.37 3.07
CA GLU A 266 -89.77 48.56 3.93
C GLU A 266 -88.93 48.54 5.23
N GLN A 267 -87.69 49.06 5.17
CA GLN A 267 -87.26 50.27 5.89
C GLN A 267 -85.79 50.64 5.61
N GLU A 268 -85.54 51.83 5.06
CA GLU A 268 -84.19 52.36 4.78
C GLU A 268 -83.61 53.12 5.98
N GLU A 269 -83.20 52.43 7.05
CA GLU A 269 -82.35 53.07 8.09
C GLU A 269 -81.36 52.08 8.77
N ASP A 270 -81.74 50.82 8.95
CA ASP A 270 -80.90 49.75 9.55
C ASP A 270 -79.63 49.39 8.74
N LEU A 271 -79.52 49.85 7.50
CA LEU A 271 -78.49 49.41 6.55
C LEU A 271 -77.07 49.93 6.85
N GLN A 272 -76.89 50.88 7.78
CA GLN A 272 -75.57 51.41 8.14
C GLN A 272 -74.95 50.73 9.37
N GLU A 273 -75.74 50.15 10.28
CA GLU A 273 -75.23 49.45 11.48
C GLU A 273 -74.74 48.04 11.12
N GLN A 274 -75.56 47.27 10.39
CA GLN A 274 -75.21 45.89 9.97
C GLN A 274 -73.95 45.80 9.11
N ASN A 275 -73.59 46.85 8.38
CA ASN A 275 -72.36 46.86 7.58
C ASN A 275 -71.10 47.02 8.45
N LYS A 276 -71.15 47.81 9.53
CA LYS A 276 -70.02 47.97 10.47
C LYS A 276 -69.72 46.70 11.26
N GLU A 277 -70.73 45.89 11.57
CA GLU A 277 -70.49 44.58 12.19
C GLU A 277 -69.92 43.57 11.18
N LYS A 278 -70.46 43.53 9.95
CA LYS A 278 -69.94 42.65 8.88
C LYS A 278 -68.51 42.98 8.46
N GLU A 279 -68.07 44.24 8.57
CA GLU A 279 -66.64 44.59 8.39
C GLU A 279 -65.79 44.11 9.57
N LYS A 280 -66.21 44.33 10.82
CA LYS A 280 -65.49 43.85 12.02
C LYS A 280 -65.39 42.32 12.11
N GLU A 281 -66.39 41.58 11.63
CA GLU A 281 -66.28 40.12 11.52
C GLU A 281 -65.30 39.70 10.43
N LYS A 282 -65.32 40.34 9.25
CA LYS A 282 -64.34 40.08 8.19
C LYS A 282 -62.91 40.39 8.60
N GLU A 283 -62.67 41.48 9.33
CA GLU A 283 -61.33 41.77 9.88
C GLU A 283 -60.88 40.66 10.85
N LYS A 284 -61.76 40.23 11.76
CA LYS A 284 -61.47 39.12 12.70
C LYS A 284 -61.28 37.77 12.01
N GLU A 285 -61.96 37.49 10.90
CA GLU A 285 -61.68 36.30 10.09
C GLU A 285 -60.35 36.41 9.36
N GLN A 286 -60.04 37.54 8.72
CA GLN A 286 -58.74 37.76 8.06
C GLN A 286 -57.56 37.71 9.03
N GLU A 287 -57.73 38.19 10.27
CA GLU A 287 -56.70 38.10 11.31
C GLU A 287 -56.49 36.65 11.77
N LYS A 288 -57.56 35.88 11.98
CA LYS A 288 -57.49 34.44 12.28
C LYS A 288 -56.94 33.60 11.12
N GLU A 289 -57.22 33.98 9.87
CA GLU A 289 -56.62 33.34 8.69
C GLU A 289 -55.13 33.66 8.59
N LYS A 290 -54.70 34.90 8.90
CA LYS A 290 -53.27 35.23 9.01
C LYS A 290 -52.57 34.41 10.09
N GLU A 291 -53.12 34.32 11.31
CA GLU A 291 -52.55 33.47 12.37
C GLU A 291 -52.45 32.01 11.95
N LYS A 292 -53.48 31.46 11.27
CA LYS A 292 -53.44 30.09 10.71
C LYS A 292 -52.38 29.94 9.61
N GLN A 293 -52.26 30.90 8.70
CA GLN A 293 -51.27 30.86 7.62
C GLN A 293 -49.84 31.00 8.15
N ASP A 294 -49.61 31.84 9.16
CA ASP A 294 -48.29 32.02 9.78
C ASP A 294 -47.89 30.83 10.67
N THR A 295 -48.83 30.23 11.41
CA THR A 295 -48.57 28.98 12.15
C THR A 295 -48.29 27.80 11.20
N GLU A 296 -49.10 27.62 10.14
CA GLU A 296 -48.77 26.63 9.10
C GLU A 296 -47.43 26.92 8.40
N SER A 297 -47.11 28.20 8.14
CA SER A 297 -45.84 28.65 7.57
C SER A 297 -44.66 28.28 8.48
N PHE A 298 -44.82 28.43 9.80
CA PHE A 298 -43.83 28.07 10.81
C PHE A 298 -43.63 26.55 10.90
N ASP A 299 -44.70 25.76 10.98
CA ASP A 299 -44.61 24.30 11.02
C ASP A 299 -44.06 23.70 9.72
N LYS A 300 -44.45 24.23 8.55
CA LYS A 300 -43.86 23.84 7.26
C LYS A 300 -42.34 24.12 7.22
N LYS A 301 -41.87 25.23 7.81
CA LYS A 301 -40.44 25.53 7.98
C LYS A 301 -39.75 24.54 8.94
N ILE A 302 -40.35 24.21 10.09
CA ILE A 302 -39.82 23.23 11.05
C ILE A 302 -39.70 21.83 10.41
N ILE A 303 -40.74 21.38 9.71
CA ILE A 303 -40.75 20.09 9.01
C ILE A 303 -39.68 20.04 7.91
N LEU A 304 -39.49 21.14 7.16
CA LEU A 304 -38.45 21.24 6.14
C LEU A 304 -37.04 21.20 6.76
N HIS A 305 -36.81 21.95 7.84
CA HIS A 305 -35.53 21.96 8.58
C HIS A 305 -35.21 20.57 9.15
N ASN A 306 -36.21 19.87 9.71
CA ASN A 306 -36.06 18.51 10.23
C ASN A 306 -35.85 17.46 9.13
N LYS A 307 -36.45 17.62 7.94
CA LYS A 307 -36.12 16.79 6.76
C LYS A 307 -34.67 17.00 6.30
N GLN A 308 -34.23 18.25 6.18
CA GLN A 308 -32.85 18.58 5.80
C GLN A 308 -31.83 18.03 6.82
N ASN A 309 -32.06 18.23 8.12
CA ASN A 309 -31.19 17.69 9.18
C ASN A 309 -31.14 16.15 9.16
N ASN A 310 -32.25 15.45 8.86
CA ASN A 310 -32.26 14.00 8.71
C ASN A 310 -31.53 13.51 7.45
N GLN A 311 -31.67 14.21 6.31
CA GLN A 311 -30.86 13.94 5.11
C GLN A 311 -29.36 14.11 5.41
N ILE A 312 -28.98 15.25 5.99
CA ILE A 312 -27.60 15.55 6.42
C ILE A 312 -27.09 14.52 7.44
N GLY A 313 -27.93 14.04 8.35
CA GLY A 313 -27.63 12.98 9.31
C GLY A 313 -27.37 11.63 8.64
N ASN A 314 -28.20 11.26 7.65
CA ASN A 314 -28.04 10.03 6.87
C ASN A 314 -26.84 10.08 5.92
N GLU A 315 -26.60 11.22 5.26
CA GLU A 315 -25.36 11.56 4.55
C GLU A 315 -24.13 11.37 5.46
N LYS A 316 -24.11 11.99 6.64
CA LYS A 316 -23.04 11.86 7.64
C LYS A 316 -22.88 10.39 8.08
N ARG A 317 -23.96 9.61 8.27
CA ARG A 317 -23.92 8.16 8.55
C ARG A 317 -23.35 7.35 7.38
N ILE A 318 -23.73 7.64 6.13
CA ILE A 318 -23.22 6.97 4.92
C ILE A 318 -21.74 7.30 4.70
N ARG A 319 -21.34 8.57 4.80
CA ARG A 319 -19.94 9.00 4.75
C ARG A 319 -19.10 8.34 5.86
N ARG A 320 -19.63 8.25 7.10
CA ARG A 320 -18.99 7.49 8.21
C ARG A 320 -18.88 5.99 7.92
N ARG A 321 -19.91 5.34 7.36
CA ARG A 321 -19.89 3.92 6.93
C ARG A 321 -18.88 3.67 5.80
N LYS A 322 -18.84 4.53 4.77
CA LYS A 322 -17.82 4.52 3.70
C LYS A 322 -16.40 4.70 4.28
N LYS A 323 -16.17 5.66 5.18
CA LYS A 323 -14.87 5.92 5.83
C LYS A 323 -14.42 4.77 6.74
N LYS A 324 -15.32 4.10 7.48
CA LYS A 324 -15.02 2.86 8.24
C LYS A 324 -14.64 1.69 7.32
N LYS A 325 -15.38 1.46 6.22
CA LYS A 325 -15.03 0.42 5.22
C LYS A 325 -13.66 0.71 4.57
N LYS A 326 -13.39 1.97 4.20
CA LYS A 326 -12.09 2.41 3.65
C LYS A 326 -10.93 2.17 4.64
N LYS A 327 -11.08 2.51 5.93
CA LYS A 327 -10.07 2.18 6.95
C LYS A 327 -9.84 0.66 7.10
N LYS A 328 -10.90 -0.17 7.11
CA LYS A 328 -10.75 -1.63 7.21
C LYS A 328 -10.06 -2.25 5.98
N LEU A 329 -10.34 -1.73 4.78
CA LEU A 329 -9.62 -2.10 3.54
C LEU A 329 -8.11 -1.80 3.66
N ILE A 330 -7.75 -0.60 4.12
CA ILE A 330 -6.34 -0.18 4.26
C ILE A 330 -5.58 -1.07 5.26
N ILE A 331 -6.19 -1.44 6.39
CA ILE A 331 -5.55 -2.30 7.41
C ILE A 331 -5.27 -3.71 6.86
N LEU A 332 -6.21 -4.30 6.11
CA LEU A 332 -6.01 -5.60 5.46
C LEU A 332 -4.91 -5.50 4.37
N LEU A 333 -4.94 -4.45 3.54
CA LEU A 333 -3.93 -4.20 2.48
C LEU A 333 -2.51 -4.14 3.05
N LYS A 334 -2.33 -3.38 4.13
CA LYS A 334 -1.05 -3.29 4.84
C LYS A 334 -0.58 -4.65 5.32
N LYS A 335 -1.46 -5.43 5.97
CA LYS A 335 -1.09 -6.75 6.49
C LYS A 335 -0.69 -7.72 5.38
N GLU A 336 -1.47 -7.83 4.31
CA GLU A 336 -1.17 -8.79 3.23
C GLU A 336 0.15 -8.44 2.51
N LEU A 337 0.45 -7.15 2.31
CA LEU A 337 1.74 -6.70 1.78
C LEU A 337 2.91 -6.93 2.76
N GLN A 338 2.66 -6.80 4.07
CA GLN A 338 3.65 -7.00 5.13
C GLN A 338 4.04 -8.48 5.28
N ASP A 339 3.05 -9.37 5.19
CA ASP A 339 3.19 -10.85 5.19
C ASP A 339 3.88 -11.39 3.91
N LEU A 340 4.07 -10.55 2.88
CA LEU A 340 4.76 -10.88 1.63
C LEU A 340 6.17 -10.32 1.53
N LEU A 341 6.33 -9.04 1.85
CA LEU A 341 7.59 -8.32 1.62
C LEU A 341 8.63 -8.58 2.72
N GLY A 342 8.19 -9.04 3.89
CA GLY A 342 9.05 -9.54 4.97
C GLY A 342 9.81 -8.45 5.74
N LYS A 343 9.46 -8.26 7.02
CA LYS A 343 10.10 -7.28 7.93
C LYS A 343 10.12 -5.82 7.37
N ILE A 344 9.15 -5.45 6.54
CA ILE A 344 8.85 -4.05 6.22
C ILE A 344 7.74 -3.59 7.17
N ASP A 345 7.92 -2.44 7.82
CA ASP A 345 6.91 -1.87 8.70
C ASP A 345 5.94 -0.98 7.89
N ILE A 346 4.80 -1.56 7.51
CA ILE A 346 3.76 -0.88 6.72
C ILE A 346 2.71 -0.24 7.64
N SER A 347 2.89 -0.28 8.98
CA SER A 347 1.90 0.21 9.95
C SER A 347 1.60 1.71 9.81
N LEU A 348 2.58 2.53 9.38
CA LEU A 348 2.52 3.99 9.44
C LEU A 348 1.78 4.71 8.29
N MET A 349 1.61 4.10 7.11
CA MET A 349 1.15 4.84 5.91
C MET A 349 -0.33 5.31 5.93
N ASN A 350 -0.61 6.51 5.45
CA ASN A 350 -1.95 7.05 5.25
C ASN A 350 -2.50 6.74 3.84
N PHE A 351 -3.69 7.25 3.51
CA PHE A 351 -4.29 7.04 2.19
C PHE A 351 -3.62 7.87 1.10
N ASP A 352 -3.15 9.06 1.48
CA ASP A 352 -2.62 10.06 0.56
C ASP A 352 -1.16 9.70 0.19
N ASP A 353 -0.37 9.21 1.17
CA ASP A 353 0.90 8.50 0.93
C ASP A 353 0.74 7.37 -0.11
N LEU A 354 -0.38 6.63 -0.04
CA LEU A 354 -0.67 5.50 -0.93
C LEU A 354 -1.10 5.94 -2.34
N HIS A 355 -1.42 7.23 -2.52
CA HIS A 355 -1.67 7.86 -3.82
C HIS A 355 -0.42 8.56 -4.38
N GLU A 356 0.46 9.06 -3.51
CA GLU A 356 1.77 9.64 -3.85
C GLU A 356 2.78 8.54 -4.27
N ILE A 357 2.77 7.41 -3.57
CA ILE A 357 3.55 6.19 -3.89
C ILE A 357 3.13 5.57 -5.24
N LEU A 358 1.87 5.74 -5.68
CA LEU A 358 1.45 5.34 -7.03
C LEU A 358 2.13 6.17 -8.13
N GLY A 359 2.73 7.31 -7.79
CA GLY A 359 3.61 8.08 -8.67
C GLY A 359 5.09 7.72 -8.55
N THR A 360 5.60 7.35 -7.36
CA THR A 360 7.03 7.05 -7.17
C THR A 360 7.37 5.93 -6.17
N LYS A 361 8.30 5.06 -6.62
CA LYS A 361 9.22 4.22 -5.82
C LYS A 361 8.61 3.41 -4.65
N LEU A 362 7.95 2.30 -4.99
CA LEU A 362 8.22 1.04 -4.28
C LEU A 362 8.90 0.06 -5.23
N ILE A 363 9.86 -0.70 -4.71
CA ILE A 363 10.67 -1.71 -5.43
C ILE A 363 10.80 -2.90 -4.48
N PRO A 364 10.27 -4.10 -4.80
CA PRO A 364 10.41 -5.28 -3.95
C PRO A 364 11.88 -5.67 -3.70
N SER A 365 12.15 -6.32 -2.57
CA SER A 365 13.48 -6.47 -1.96
C SER A 365 14.55 -7.25 -2.75
N ARG A 366 14.32 -7.62 -4.01
CA ARG A 366 15.12 -8.60 -4.77
C ARG A 366 15.96 -7.97 -5.90
N ILE A 367 15.66 -6.74 -6.31
CA ILE A 367 16.40 -5.98 -7.34
C ILE A 367 17.81 -5.57 -6.85
N ILE A 368 17.93 -5.36 -5.54
CA ILE A 368 19.16 -4.91 -4.85
C ILE A 368 20.34 -5.87 -5.11
N ALA A 369 20.07 -7.13 -5.45
CA ALA A 369 21.10 -8.16 -5.66
C ALA A 369 21.73 -8.19 -7.07
N ARG A 370 21.17 -7.49 -8.08
CA ARG A 370 21.61 -7.64 -9.48
C ARG A 370 21.92 -6.36 -10.25
N GLN A 371 21.42 -5.21 -9.80
CA GLN A 371 21.81 -3.91 -10.37
C GLN A 371 23.32 -3.61 -10.26
N SER A 372 24.06 -4.33 -9.43
CA SER A 372 25.52 -4.23 -9.30
C SER A 372 26.32 -4.77 -10.49
N ILE A 373 25.71 -5.51 -11.43
CA ILE A 373 26.44 -6.20 -12.50
C ILE A 373 26.19 -5.59 -13.89
N GLU A 374 24.94 -5.31 -14.28
CA GLU A 374 24.62 -4.87 -15.65
C GLU A 374 24.48 -3.35 -15.84
N LEU A 375 24.28 -2.55 -14.79
CA LEU A 375 24.09 -1.10 -14.93
C LEU A 375 25.31 -0.34 -15.49
N GLY A 376 26.44 -1.01 -15.68
CA GLY A 376 27.65 -0.43 -16.28
C GLY A 376 27.55 -0.09 -17.77
N LYS A 377 26.57 -0.61 -18.53
CA LYS A 377 26.59 -0.52 -20.02
C LYS A 377 25.46 0.25 -20.71
N ILE A 378 24.28 0.47 -20.10
CA ILE A 378 23.07 0.92 -20.84
C ILE A 378 22.57 2.34 -20.46
N HIS A 379 23.09 2.97 -19.39
CA HIS A 379 22.46 4.16 -18.79
C HIS A 379 22.64 5.52 -19.52
N GLN A 380 22.89 5.54 -20.83
CA GLN A 380 22.95 6.76 -21.66
C GLN A 380 21.70 6.97 -22.54
N LYS A 381 20.54 7.31 -21.94
CA LYS A 381 19.58 8.31 -22.48
C LYS A 381 18.36 8.53 -21.57
N LYS A 382 17.88 9.77 -21.52
CA LYS A 382 16.55 10.24 -21.08
C LYS A 382 16.03 9.76 -19.71
N ILE A 383 16.42 10.46 -18.64
CA ILE A 383 15.52 10.73 -17.49
C ILE A 383 15.35 12.24 -17.35
N ARG A 384 14.10 12.72 -17.44
CA ARG A 384 13.71 14.11 -17.12
C ARG A 384 13.11 14.07 -15.71
N VAL A 385 13.72 14.76 -14.74
CA VAL A 385 13.32 14.69 -13.33
C VAL A 385 12.32 15.81 -13.00
N PRO A 386 11.11 15.49 -12.47
CA PRO A 386 10.24 16.49 -11.86
C PRO A 386 10.77 16.82 -10.45
N THR A 387 11.25 18.04 -10.25
CA THR A 387 11.68 18.54 -8.93
C THR A 387 10.56 19.33 -8.26
N THR A 388 10.12 18.91 -7.07
CA THR A 388 9.68 19.80 -5.97
C THR A 388 9.46 19.01 -4.68
N ARG A 389 10.48 18.92 -3.82
CA ARG A 389 10.22 18.85 -2.38
C ARG A 389 9.89 20.26 -1.92
N GLY A 390 8.83 20.44 -1.13
CA GLY A 390 8.57 21.72 -0.46
C GLY A 390 9.72 22.03 0.49
N LYS A 391 10.29 23.25 0.42
CA LYS A 391 11.41 23.67 1.25
C LYS A 391 11.05 23.56 2.74
N LYS A 392 11.80 22.75 3.49
CA LYS A 392 11.67 22.64 4.95
C LYS A 392 12.27 23.87 5.61
N ARG A 393 11.53 24.46 6.54
CA ARG A 393 12.06 25.47 7.48
C ARG A 393 13.08 24.80 8.40
N LYS A 394 14.23 25.45 8.62
CA LYS A 394 15.31 25.08 9.54
C LYS A 394 14.95 24.28 10.79
N SER A 395 13.93 24.71 11.54
CA SER A 395 13.51 24.07 12.78
C SER A 395 12.96 22.64 12.60
N GLY A 396 12.42 22.31 11.43
CA GLY A 396 11.86 21.00 11.06
C GLY A 396 12.82 20.08 10.28
N ILE A 397 14.11 20.40 10.24
CA ILE A 397 15.13 19.62 9.53
C ILE A 397 15.74 18.59 10.48
N ARG A 398 15.60 17.30 10.17
CA ARG A 398 16.16 16.21 10.98
C ARG A 398 17.64 16.00 10.63
N VAL A 399 18.50 16.08 11.63
CA VAL A 399 19.96 16.02 11.47
C VAL A 399 20.52 14.78 12.14
N LEU A 400 21.36 14.04 11.40
CA LEU A 400 22.19 12.99 11.98
C LEU A 400 23.62 13.50 12.17
N MET A 401 24.02 13.76 13.41
CA MET A 401 25.41 14.07 13.73
C MET A 401 26.19 12.77 13.91
N VAL A 402 27.17 12.53 13.06
CA VAL A 402 28.08 11.38 13.11
C VAL A 402 29.44 11.89 13.57
N ILE A 403 29.77 11.67 14.85
CA ILE A 403 30.96 12.26 15.48
C ILE A 403 31.82 11.22 16.19
N THR A 404 33.14 11.29 16.07
CA THR A 404 34.04 10.52 16.94
C THR A 404 34.19 11.23 18.28
N ARG A 405 34.16 10.48 19.39
CA ARG A 405 33.92 11.02 20.74
C ARG A 405 35.13 10.79 21.66
N LYS A 406 35.66 11.87 22.27
CA LYS A 406 36.48 11.81 23.48
C LYS A 406 35.80 12.40 24.73
N ASN A 407 34.95 13.42 24.57
CA ASN A 407 34.21 14.05 25.68
C ASN A 407 32.79 14.47 25.23
N LEU A 408 31.84 14.58 26.18
CA LEU A 408 30.46 15.02 26.00
C LEU A 408 30.35 16.53 25.73
N ASP A 409 31.21 17.35 26.33
CA ASP A 409 31.11 18.82 26.23
C ASP A 409 31.21 19.32 24.78
N GLN A 410 32.04 18.66 23.97
CA GLN A 410 32.17 18.94 22.53
C GLN A 410 30.89 18.58 21.75
N GLU A 411 30.15 17.56 22.16
CA GLU A 411 28.85 17.22 21.57
C GLU A 411 27.79 18.26 21.96
N ASN A 412 27.76 18.66 23.23
CA ASN A 412 26.82 19.67 23.72
C ASN A 412 27.09 21.05 23.12
N ASN A 413 28.36 21.43 22.94
CA ASN A 413 28.78 22.65 22.24
C ASN A 413 28.29 22.68 20.78
N MET A 414 28.51 21.58 20.03
CA MET A 414 28.03 21.51 18.63
C MET A 414 26.49 21.52 18.55
N LYS A 415 25.78 20.79 19.43
CA LYS A 415 24.31 20.86 19.54
C LYS A 415 23.83 22.29 19.82
N SER A 416 24.42 22.96 20.81
CA SER A 416 24.09 24.33 21.19
C SER A 416 24.29 25.29 20.00
N SER A 417 25.41 25.16 19.29
CA SER A 417 25.74 25.98 18.11
C SER A 417 24.71 25.83 16.98
N ILE A 418 24.26 24.61 16.65
CA ILE A 418 23.24 24.43 15.61
C ILE A 418 21.82 24.75 16.08
N THR A 419 21.56 24.65 17.38
CA THR A 419 20.24 24.94 17.98
C THR A 419 20.00 26.44 18.08
N SER A 420 20.97 27.21 18.58
CA SER A 420 20.89 28.69 18.61
C SER A 420 20.75 29.29 17.21
N ALA A 421 21.34 28.63 16.20
CA ALA A 421 21.23 29.01 14.79
C ALA A 421 19.96 28.48 14.07
N GLY A 422 18.98 27.92 14.80
CA GLY A 422 17.60 27.73 14.34
C GLY A 422 17.15 26.30 13.99
N ILE A 423 17.95 25.27 14.29
CA ILE A 423 17.55 23.85 14.14
C ILE A 423 16.95 23.36 15.48
N SER A 424 15.83 22.64 15.49
CA SER A 424 15.28 22.15 16.78
C SER A 424 16.14 21.03 17.37
N LEU A 425 16.40 21.08 18.68
CA LEU A 425 17.18 20.07 19.41
C LEU A 425 16.58 18.66 19.29
N ASP A 426 15.25 18.54 19.32
CA ASP A 426 14.53 17.27 19.17
C ASP A 426 14.77 16.59 17.81
N ASN A 427 15.16 17.37 16.81
CA ASN A 427 15.46 16.91 15.46
C ASN A 427 16.95 16.50 15.28
N VAL A 428 17.79 16.58 16.33
CA VAL A 428 19.23 16.29 16.28
C VAL A 428 19.56 14.96 16.99
N THR A 429 19.75 13.89 16.22
CA THR A 429 20.29 12.62 16.74
C THR A 429 21.81 12.60 16.62
N VAL A 430 22.51 12.13 17.65
CA VAL A 430 23.99 12.00 17.63
C VAL A 430 24.44 10.55 17.78
N ILE A 431 25.39 10.14 16.93
CA ILE A 431 26.03 8.82 16.95
C ILE A 431 27.52 8.96 17.22
N GLY A 432 27.98 8.32 18.29
CA GLY A 432 29.40 8.13 18.59
C GLY A 432 30.04 7.15 17.62
N ALA A 433 30.62 7.67 16.53
CA ALA A 433 31.15 6.92 15.40
C ALA A 433 32.37 6.05 15.73
N SER A 434 33.03 6.30 16.87
CA SER A 434 34.08 5.45 17.45
C SER A 434 33.52 4.16 18.10
N LYS A 435 32.22 4.12 18.44
CA LYS A 435 31.57 2.94 19.06
C LYS A 435 30.70 2.13 18.07
N ARG A 436 30.11 2.78 17.06
CA ARG A 436 29.37 2.11 15.97
C ARG A 436 29.36 2.92 14.67
N THR A 437 29.30 2.22 13.53
CA THR A 437 29.08 2.82 12.21
C THR A 437 27.57 2.84 11.90
N PRO A 438 26.94 4.00 11.69
CA PRO A 438 25.53 4.08 11.27
C PRO A 438 25.30 3.40 9.91
N SER A 439 24.12 2.82 9.70
CA SER A 439 23.77 2.18 8.41
C SER A 439 23.14 3.16 7.43
N VAL A 440 23.24 2.90 6.11
CA VAL A 440 22.56 3.71 5.08
C VAL A 440 21.03 3.79 5.31
N ARG A 441 20.42 2.74 5.87
CA ARG A 441 18.99 2.72 6.23
C ARG A 441 18.64 3.61 7.43
N GLU A 442 19.59 3.80 8.34
CA GLU A 442 19.47 4.70 9.49
C GLU A 442 19.71 6.15 9.06
N MET A 443 20.76 6.40 8.28
CA MET A 443 21.08 7.68 7.65
C MET A 443 19.90 8.28 6.88
N LYS A 444 19.22 7.47 6.05
CA LYS A 444 18.03 7.87 5.26
C LYS A 444 16.82 8.32 6.07
N ARG A 445 16.81 8.19 7.41
CA ARG A 445 15.74 8.72 8.27
C ARG A 445 15.87 10.22 8.50
N TYR A 446 17.02 10.80 8.19
CA TYR A 446 17.36 12.19 8.43
C TYR A 446 17.40 12.96 7.10
N ASP A 447 17.21 14.27 7.19
CA ASP A 447 17.17 15.17 6.04
C ASP A 447 18.59 15.66 5.69
N SER A 448 19.48 15.75 6.68
CA SER A 448 20.91 16.04 6.51
C SER A 448 21.76 15.18 7.45
N ILE A 449 22.98 14.84 7.01
CA ILE A 449 24.04 14.28 7.87
C ILE A 449 25.08 15.37 8.14
N PHE A 450 25.56 15.44 9.37
CA PHE A 450 26.69 16.27 9.79
C PHE A 450 27.83 15.35 10.29
N LEU A 451 28.93 15.27 9.54
CA LEU A 451 30.09 14.44 9.84
C LEU A 451 31.24 15.26 10.43
N ARG A 452 31.79 14.82 11.56
CA ARG A 452 33.00 15.41 12.14
C ARG A 452 33.85 14.37 12.88
N SER A 453 35.12 14.26 12.53
CA SER A 453 36.12 13.57 13.36
C SER A 453 36.72 14.52 14.41
N GLY A 454 37.04 13.97 15.58
CA GLY A 454 37.77 14.60 16.68
C GLY A 454 39.02 13.80 17.04
N CYS A 455 39.45 13.85 18.31
CA CYS A 455 40.65 13.17 18.79
C CYS A 455 40.42 11.67 19.09
N SER A 456 39.69 10.96 18.24
CA SER A 456 39.42 9.52 18.36
C SER A 456 39.07 8.95 16.97
N PRO A 457 39.51 7.73 16.62
CA PRO A 457 39.24 7.15 15.30
C PRO A 457 37.75 6.84 15.10
N PHE A 458 37.34 6.68 13.84
CA PHE A 458 36.10 5.99 13.50
C PHE A 458 36.25 4.49 13.82
N LYS A 459 35.18 3.80 14.22
CA LYS A 459 35.23 2.34 14.43
C LYS A 459 35.61 1.59 13.15
N ASP A 460 35.15 2.10 12.02
CA ASP A 460 35.38 1.58 10.69
C ASP A 460 35.23 2.75 9.71
N ALA A 461 36.36 3.40 9.41
CA ALA A 461 36.40 4.60 8.56
C ALA A 461 35.98 4.30 7.12
N THR A 462 36.40 3.16 6.58
CA THR A 462 36.10 2.70 5.22
C THR A 462 34.61 2.44 5.05
N LYS A 463 34.00 1.65 5.95
CA LYS A 463 32.57 1.35 5.89
C LYS A 463 31.69 2.56 6.17
N LEU A 464 32.16 3.51 6.99
CA LEU A 464 31.45 4.77 7.16
C LEU A 464 31.48 5.58 5.86
N GLY A 465 32.63 5.71 5.21
CA GLY A 465 32.73 6.42 3.93
C GLY A 465 31.94 5.74 2.81
N ASP A 466 31.93 4.41 2.74
CA ASP A 466 31.07 3.65 1.84
C ASP A 466 29.57 3.91 2.08
N HIS A 467 29.13 3.89 3.34
CA HIS A 467 27.73 4.19 3.69
C HIS A 467 27.35 5.65 3.36
N LEU A 468 28.27 6.59 3.56
CA LEU A 468 28.06 8.01 3.23
C LEU A 468 28.06 8.25 1.72
N PHE A 469 28.93 7.56 0.97
CA PHE A 469 28.92 7.55 -0.49
C PHE A 469 27.58 7.05 -1.02
N ASP A 470 27.09 5.90 -0.53
CA ASP A 470 25.79 5.35 -0.92
C ASP A 470 24.64 6.29 -0.55
N PHE A 471 24.69 6.95 0.61
CA PHE A 471 23.70 7.95 1.01
C PHE A 471 23.68 9.15 0.06
N VAL A 472 24.83 9.76 -0.24
CA VAL A 472 24.95 10.89 -1.17
C VAL A 472 24.55 10.49 -2.59
N LYS A 473 24.98 9.33 -3.08
CA LYS A 473 24.61 8.76 -4.39
C LYS A 473 23.10 8.49 -4.54
N GLN A 474 22.33 8.55 -3.46
CA GLN A 474 20.87 8.38 -3.45
C GLN A 474 20.11 9.69 -3.17
N GLY A 475 20.77 10.85 -3.31
CA GLY A 475 20.18 12.18 -3.09
C GLY A 475 20.20 12.63 -1.62
N GLY A 476 21.09 12.06 -0.79
CA GLY A 476 21.28 12.48 0.59
C GLY A 476 22.20 13.70 0.73
N GLY A 477 21.81 14.66 1.59
CA GLY A 477 22.59 15.85 1.89
C GLY A 477 23.62 15.65 3.00
N LEU A 478 24.88 16.00 2.75
CA LEU A 478 26.00 15.74 3.67
C LEU A 478 26.85 17.00 3.91
N VAL A 479 26.97 17.40 5.17
CA VAL A 479 27.95 18.39 5.64
C VAL A 479 29.12 17.67 6.30
N ILE A 480 30.35 18.02 5.94
CA ILE A 480 31.58 17.48 6.50
C ILE A 480 32.41 18.63 7.07
N CYS A 481 32.78 18.56 8.35
CA CYS A 481 33.80 19.46 8.89
C CYS A 481 35.18 18.84 8.69
N ALA A 482 36.06 19.54 7.96
CA ALA A 482 37.29 18.97 7.44
C ALA A 482 38.24 18.49 8.54
N PHE A 483 38.52 19.34 9.54
CA PHE A 483 39.59 19.22 10.56
C PHE A 483 40.25 17.83 10.66
N ARG A 484 39.83 16.93 11.56
CA ARG A 484 40.41 15.58 11.66
C ARG A 484 39.84 14.58 10.65
N THR A 485 38.76 14.94 9.95
CA THR A 485 38.02 14.07 9.02
C THR A 485 38.76 13.89 7.68
N LEU A 486 39.57 14.87 7.28
CA LEU A 486 40.35 14.89 6.02
C LEU A 486 41.86 15.00 6.26
N ASP A 487 42.28 14.83 7.51
CA ASP A 487 43.65 15.01 7.98
C ASP A 487 44.51 13.74 7.82
N LEU A 488 45.66 13.88 7.16
CA LEU A 488 46.61 12.79 6.95
C LEU A 488 47.63 12.60 8.08
N THR A 489 47.70 13.50 9.08
CA THR A 489 48.62 13.31 10.22
C THR A 489 48.25 12.06 11.03
N SER A 490 49.22 11.51 11.77
CA SER A 490 49.08 10.21 12.44
C SER A 490 48.65 9.09 11.48
N ASN A 491 49.23 9.07 10.27
CA ASN A 491 48.95 8.12 9.18
C ASN A 491 47.46 7.99 8.83
N GLY A 492 46.71 9.10 8.89
CA GLY A 492 45.28 9.13 8.64
C GLY A 492 44.47 8.28 9.63
N ALA A 493 44.87 8.22 10.91
CA ALA A 493 44.16 7.47 11.95
C ALA A 493 42.75 8.01 12.25
N TYR A 494 42.51 9.30 11.99
CA TYR A 494 41.26 10.00 12.32
C TYR A 494 40.37 10.29 11.11
N ASP A 495 40.87 10.02 9.90
CA ASP A 495 40.23 10.46 8.66
C ASP A 495 39.12 9.51 8.16
N ILE A 496 38.36 9.99 7.17
CA ILE A 496 37.40 9.16 6.42
C ILE A 496 38.07 8.48 5.21
N LYS A 497 37.68 7.23 4.96
CA LYS A 497 38.27 6.31 3.94
C LYS A 497 37.16 5.64 3.12
N GLY A 498 37.51 4.85 2.11
CA GLY A 498 36.54 4.17 1.24
C GLY A 498 35.86 5.12 0.26
N LYS A 499 34.78 4.65 -0.39
CA LYS A 499 34.29 5.17 -1.69
C LYS A 499 34.02 6.67 -1.75
N ILE A 500 33.71 7.33 -0.63
CA ILE A 500 33.52 8.79 -0.60
C ILE A 500 34.80 9.57 -0.97
N ILE A 501 35.97 9.00 -0.68
CA ILE A 501 37.29 9.48 -1.10
C ILE A 501 37.62 8.96 -2.50
N ASP A 502 37.46 7.66 -2.73
CA ASP A 502 37.93 6.99 -3.95
C ASP A 502 37.20 7.49 -5.22
N GLU A 503 35.90 7.77 -5.11
CA GLU A 503 35.07 8.40 -6.17
C GLU A 503 35.11 9.94 -6.13
N ALA A 504 36.01 10.50 -5.33
CA ALA A 504 36.26 11.92 -5.14
C ALA A 504 34.99 12.76 -4.85
N LEU A 505 34.05 12.26 -4.04
CA LEU A 505 32.81 13.02 -3.75
C LEU A 505 33.05 14.22 -2.82
N ILE A 506 34.13 14.21 -2.03
CA ILE A 506 34.47 15.33 -1.13
C ILE A 506 35.06 16.50 -1.94
N PRO A 507 34.51 17.72 -1.88
CA PRO A 507 35.00 18.89 -2.65
C PRO A 507 36.35 19.47 -2.20
N LEU A 508 37.00 18.93 -1.17
CA LEU A 508 38.31 19.35 -0.65
C LEU A 508 39.27 18.14 -0.65
N LYS A 509 40.55 18.33 -1.01
CA LYS A 509 41.56 17.27 -0.92
C LYS A 509 41.84 16.91 0.56
N LYS A 510 42.50 15.78 0.78
CA LYS A 510 43.09 15.40 2.08
C LYS A 510 44.53 15.89 2.14
N ALA A 511 44.96 16.42 3.28
CA ALA A 511 46.34 16.83 3.57
C ALA A 511 46.57 16.82 5.08
N ASN A 512 47.78 17.10 5.56
CA ASN A 512 48.01 17.32 6.99
C ASN A 512 47.28 18.59 7.45
N PHE A 513 46.59 18.56 8.59
CA PHE A 513 45.96 19.78 9.11
C PHE A 513 47.01 20.82 9.55
N ALA A 514 46.70 22.10 9.37
CA ALA A 514 47.48 23.20 9.93
C ALA A 514 46.92 23.63 11.29
N ASN A 515 47.81 24.01 12.21
CA ASN A 515 47.48 24.80 13.40
C ASN A 515 48.02 26.23 13.17
N ASP A 516 47.36 26.95 12.27
CA ASP A 516 47.75 28.26 11.76
C ASP A 516 47.38 29.38 12.76
N VAL A 517 47.84 30.62 12.52
CA VAL A 517 47.44 31.81 13.30
C VAL A 517 45.94 32.07 13.22
N LYS A 518 45.42 33.05 13.96
CA LYS A 518 44.02 33.51 13.81
C LYS A 518 43.74 33.92 12.36
N ARG A 519 42.83 33.18 11.72
CA ARG A 519 42.26 33.46 10.39
C ARG A 519 40.78 33.81 10.55
N GLY A 520 40.24 34.41 9.51
CA GLY A 520 38.81 34.68 9.38
C GLY A 520 38.34 34.60 7.94
N LEU A 521 37.09 34.97 7.71
CA LEU A 521 36.46 35.05 6.40
C LEU A 521 37.31 35.92 5.45
N GLY A 522 37.72 35.33 4.33
CA GLY A 522 38.36 36.03 3.23
C GLY A 522 37.36 36.34 2.12
N GLU A 523 37.79 36.20 0.88
CA GLU A 523 36.94 36.38 -0.31
C GLU A 523 35.66 35.51 -0.27
N VAL A 524 34.49 36.13 -0.46
CA VAL A 524 33.20 35.45 -0.57
C VAL A 524 32.78 35.37 -2.04
N ILE A 525 33.34 34.39 -2.74
CA ILE A 525 33.16 34.13 -4.19
C ILE A 525 31.68 34.02 -4.60
N GLN A 526 30.81 33.52 -3.71
CA GLN A 526 29.37 33.36 -3.97
C GLN A 526 28.52 33.92 -2.82
N ALA A 527 28.55 35.24 -2.61
CA ALA A 527 27.81 35.94 -1.55
C ALA A 527 26.27 35.69 -1.58
N GLN A 528 25.68 35.52 -2.77
CA GLN A 528 24.26 35.18 -2.95
C GLN A 528 23.91 33.70 -2.60
N HIS A 529 24.89 32.87 -2.25
CA HIS A 529 24.66 31.45 -2.00
C HIS A 529 23.89 31.23 -0.69
N PRO A 530 22.90 30.31 -0.60
CA PRO A 530 22.08 30.13 0.61
C PRO A 530 22.86 29.86 1.91
N ILE A 531 24.06 29.28 1.81
CA ILE A 531 24.96 29.09 2.96
C ILE A 531 25.38 30.45 3.57
N MET A 532 25.65 31.45 2.75
CA MET A 532 26.11 32.79 3.18
C MET A 532 24.99 33.68 3.72
N LYS A 533 23.73 33.22 3.75
CA LYS A 533 22.59 34.04 4.17
C LYS A 533 22.72 34.52 5.62
N GLY A 534 22.94 35.82 5.78
CA GLY A 534 23.10 36.46 7.09
C GLY A 534 24.49 36.28 7.71
N ILE A 535 25.47 35.77 6.96
CA ILE A 535 26.86 35.71 7.41
C ILE A 535 27.54 37.05 7.09
N SER A 536 28.01 37.71 8.13
CA SER A 536 28.76 38.96 8.10
C SER A 536 30.19 38.78 8.62
N THR A 537 30.38 37.90 9.61
CA THR A 537 31.63 37.66 10.32
C THR A 537 31.90 36.18 10.50
N PHE A 538 33.17 35.77 10.41
CA PHE A 538 33.59 34.43 10.85
C PHE A 538 35.09 34.46 11.15
N ASP A 539 35.49 34.13 12.37
CA ASP A 539 36.89 34.13 12.80
C ASP A 539 37.19 33.04 13.84
N CYS A 540 38.46 32.64 13.94
CA CYS A 540 38.94 31.77 15.00
C CYS A 540 39.31 32.55 16.27
N GLU A 541 39.19 31.90 17.44
CA GLU A 541 39.46 32.53 18.73
C GLU A 541 40.93 32.97 18.86
N SER A 542 41.89 32.06 18.63
CA SER A 542 43.32 32.40 18.60
C SER A 542 44.18 31.64 17.57
N THR A 543 43.85 30.39 17.23
CA THR A 543 44.53 29.59 16.19
C THR A 543 43.52 28.90 15.27
N THR A 544 43.89 28.69 14.01
CA THR A 544 42.99 28.15 12.98
C THR A 544 43.33 26.72 12.63
N ARG A 545 42.41 25.79 12.90
CA ARG A 545 42.53 24.38 12.50
C ARG A 545 41.73 24.08 11.24
N HIS A 546 42.46 24.05 10.13
CA HIS A 546 41.95 23.81 8.78
C HIS A 546 42.88 22.87 8.01
N ILE A 547 42.45 22.39 6.85
CA ILE A 547 43.30 21.68 5.88
C ILE A 547 43.80 22.71 4.85
N PRO A 548 45.11 23.03 4.81
CA PRO A 548 45.69 23.95 3.84
C PRO A 548 45.85 23.25 2.47
N THR A 549 44.75 23.13 1.72
CA THR A 549 44.76 22.45 0.42
C THR A 549 43.66 22.91 -0.52
N ASN A 550 43.80 22.55 -1.79
CA ASN A 550 42.89 22.94 -2.86
C ASN A 550 41.66 22.02 -2.95
N ASN A 551 40.65 22.48 -3.67
CA ASN A 551 39.46 21.70 -3.99
C ASN A 551 39.77 20.43 -4.82
N THR A 552 38.85 19.46 -4.79
CA THR A 552 38.85 18.36 -5.77
C THR A 552 38.19 18.80 -7.08
N GLN A 553 38.52 18.13 -8.19
CA GLN A 553 37.97 18.44 -9.51
C GLN A 553 36.43 18.47 -9.48
N GLY A 554 35.82 19.58 -9.91
CA GLY A 554 34.36 19.77 -9.88
C GLY A 554 33.77 20.13 -8.51
N GLY A 555 34.59 20.33 -7.47
CA GLY A 555 34.18 21.04 -6.26
C GLY A 555 34.25 22.55 -6.49
N LYS A 556 33.19 23.29 -6.12
CA LYS A 556 33.14 24.76 -6.17
C LYS A 556 33.47 25.36 -4.81
N VAL A 557 34.18 26.48 -4.78
CA VAL A 557 34.39 27.27 -3.55
C VAL A 557 33.26 28.29 -3.42
N ILE A 558 32.72 28.47 -2.21
CA ILE A 558 31.71 29.51 -1.88
C ILE A 558 32.39 30.71 -1.21
N ALA A 559 33.31 30.44 -0.28
CA ALA A 559 34.11 31.43 0.42
C ALA A 559 35.49 30.84 0.77
N LYS A 560 36.50 31.71 0.89
CA LYS A 560 37.86 31.40 1.33
C LYS A 560 38.09 31.85 2.79
N TRP A 561 39.15 31.34 3.39
CA TRP A 561 39.83 31.98 4.51
C TRP A 561 40.63 33.19 4.02
N ASN A 562 41.03 34.09 4.91
CA ASN A 562 41.93 35.23 4.60
C ASN A 562 43.41 34.83 4.37
N ASN A 563 43.69 33.55 4.10
CA ASN A 563 44.97 33.01 3.62
C ASN A 563 44.79 32.24 2.28
N ASP A 564 43.76 32.63 1.52
CA ASP A 564 43.28 32.06 0.25
C ASP A 564 42.81 30.59 0.24
N TYR A 565 43.08 29.79 1.28
CA TYR A 565 42.59 28.42 1.32
C TYR A 565 41.05 28.36 1.38
N PRO A 566 40.41 27.36 0.75
CA PRO A 566 38.95 27.27 0.74
C PRO A 566 38.38 27.09 2.15
N LEU A 567 37.44 27.95 2.55
CA LEU A 567 36.70 27.85 3.82
C LEU A 567 35.43 27.01 3.66
N ILE A 568 34.69 27.23 2.58
CA ILE A 568 33.47 26.50 2.24
C ILE A 568 33.59 25.98 0.82
N THR A 569 33.49 24.66 0.62
CA THR A 569 33.44 24.05 -0.71
C THR A 569 32.24 23.12 -0.87
N ILE A 570 31.68 23.05 -2.07
CA ILE A 570 30.49 22.24 -2.38
C ILE A 570 30.72 21.34 -3.60
N LYS A 571 30.14 20.15 -3.61
CA LYS A 571 30.08 19.25 -4.78
C LYS A 571 28.66 18.75 -5.00
N LYS A 572 28.18 18.90 -6.24
CA LYS A 572 26.90 18.34 -6.71
C LYS A 572 27.10 17.66 -8.06
N LYS A 573 27.25 16.33 -8.06
CA LYS A 573 27.50 15.50 -9.24
C LYS A 573 26.15 15.17 -9.90
N LYS A 574 25.61 16.11 -10.70
CA LYS A 574 24.37 15.90 -11.49
C LYS A 574 24.54 14.69 -12.43
N PRO A 575 23.48 13.92 -12.76
CA PRO A 575 22.07 14.13 -12.37
C PRO A 575 21.65 13.50 -11.03
N TYR A 576 22.46 12.62 -10.44
CA TYR A 576 21.96 11.62 -9.48
C TYR A 576 22.50 11.73 -8.03
N PHE A 577 23.56 12.50 -7.79
CA PHE A 577 24.13 12.64 -6.46
C PHE A 577 23.55 13.85 -5.72
N GLY A 578 23.26 13.66 -4.44
CA GLY A 578 22.98 14.74 -3.49
C GLY A 578 24.22 15.60 -3.23
N THR A 579 24.03 16.66 -2.46
CA THR A 579 25.04 17.71 -2.29
C THR A 579 25.93 17.46 -1.07
N VAL A 580 27.24 17.51 -1.32
CA VAL A 580 28.27 17.48 -0.27
C VAL A 580 28.78 18.90 -0.04
N VAL A 581 28.73 19.36 1.20
CA VAL A 581 29.38 20.60 1.67
C VAL A 581 30.55 20.22 2.56
N VAL A 582 31.73 20.80 2.33
CA VAL A 582 32.85 20.77 3.26
C VAL A 582 33.02 22.14 3.88
N LEU A 583 33.05 22.16 5.21
CA LEU A 583 33.44 23.32 6.01
C LEU A 583 34.86 23.07 6.50
N ASN A 584 35.81 23.89 6.06
CA ASN A 584 37.24 23.69 6.32
C ASN A 584 37.64 24.22 7.72
N ILE A 585 36.91 23.77 8.74
CA ILE A 585 36.91 24.30 10.10
C ILE A 585 36.98 23.17 11.14
N ASN A 586 37.38 23.51 12.36
CA ASN A 586 37.00 22.79 13.58
C ASN A 586 35.67 23.37 14.11
N PRO A 587 34.55 22.62 14.13
CA PRO A 587 33.22 23.18 14.40
C PRO A 587 32.91 23.25 15.91
N ILE A 588 33.88 23.67 16.73
CA ILE A 588 33.69 23.96 18.14
C ILE A 588 33.63 25.48 18.30
N SER A 589 32.60 25.97 18.98
CA SER A 589 32.48 27.38 19.37
C SER A 589 33.15 27.60 20.73
N SER A 590 33.83 28.74 20.91
CA SER A 590 34.49 29.08 22.18
C SER A 590 33.53 29.08 23.39
N ARG A 591 32.23 29.36 23.17
CA ARG A 591 31.14 29.44 24.18
C ARG A 591 31.00 28.27 25.14
N SER A 592 31.62 27.12 24.87
CA SER A 592 31.62 25.97 25.80
C SER A 592 32.94 25.19 25.79
N CYS A 593 33.99 25.78 25.21
CA CYS A 593 35.31 25.18 25.11
C CYS A 593 36.33 26.30 24.88
N SER A 594 36.81 26.89 25.98
CA SER A 594 37.88 27.89 26.04
C SER A 594 39.22 27.26 25.65
N GLY A 595 39.38 27.01 24.36
CA GLY A 595 40.46 26.22 23.80
C GLY A 595 40.83 26.77 22.43
N SER A 596 42.12 27.05 22.24
CA SER A 596 42.69 27.95 21.22
C SER A 596 42.31 27.71 19.75
N CYS A 597 41.64 26.61 19.42
CA CYS A 597 41.29 26.22 18.05
C CYS A 597 39.78 26.21 17.77
N SER A 598 38.99 26.90 18.59
CA SER A 598 37.56 27.13 18.39
C SER A 598 37.30 28.28 17.39
N PHE A 599 36.12 28.29 16.77
CA PHE A 599 35.60 29.51 16.15
C PHE A 599 35.00 30.43 17.22
N ASN A 600 35.13 31.74 17.02
CA ASN A 600 34.65 32.77 17.92
C ASN A 600 33.12 32.67 18.08
N SER A 601 32.63 32.55 19.32
CA SER A 601 31.20 32.47 19.64
C SER A 601 30.37 33.70 19.31
N GLU A 602 31.01 34.84 19.11
CA GLU A 602 30.38 36.11 18.72
C GLU A 602 30.25 36.23 17.19
N SER A 603 30.90 35.36 16.42
CA SER A 603 30.85 35.33 14.96
C SER A 603 29.74 34.41 14.41
N ASP A 604 29.40 34.58 13.14
CA ASP A 604 28.32 33.83 12.47
C ASP A 604 28.65 32.34 12.22
N GLY A 605 29.71 31.77 12.82
CA GLY A 605 30.12 30.36 12.62
C GLY A 605 29.04 29.33 12.96
N SER A 606 28.23 29.60 13.97
CA SER A 606 27.04 28.80 14.31
C SER A 606 25.99 28.84 13.20
N LEU A 607 25.75 30.03 12.64
CA LEU A 607 24.83 30.26 11.52
C LEU A 607 25.34 29.60 10.23
N LEU A 608 26.65 29.68 9.97
CA LEU A 608 27.35 29.05 8.84
C LEU A 608 27.16 27.53 8.82
N ILE A 609 27.32 26.87 9.97
CA ILE A 609 27.08 25.43 10.10
C ILE A 609 25.60 25.11 9.86
N ALA A 610 24.68 25.83 10.51
CA ALA A 610 23.25 25.56 10.40
C ALA A 610 22.66 25.88 9.01
N ASN A 611 23.16 26.91 8.32
CA ASN A 611 22.81 27.22 6.92
C ASN A 611 23.33 26.13 5.97
N SER A 612 24.50 25.56 6.24
CA SER A 612 25.04 24.44 5.46
C SER A 612 24.19 23.17 5.59
N ILE A 613 23.70 22.89 6.81
CA ILE A 613 22.76 21.80 7.09
C ILE A 613 21.40 22.06 6.42
N GLU A 614 20.88 23.29 6.49
CA GLU A 614 19.62 23.67 5.84
C GLU A 614 19.69 23.62 4.31
N PHE A 615 20.84 23.97 3.73
CA PHE A 615 21.09 23.89 2.30
C PHE A 615 21.04 22.44 1.80
N VAL A 616 21.86 21.54 2.35
CA VAL A 616 21.92 20.15 1.85
C VAL A 616 20.64 19.34 2.13
N ALA A 617 19.81 19.76 3.09
CA ALA A 617 18.50 19.16 3.36
C ALA A 617 17.41 19.55 2.33
N ASN A 618 17.62 20.59 1.53
CA ASN A 618 16.61 21.23 0.67
C ASN A 618 16.99 21.29 -0.84
N ASP A 619 18.16 20.77 -1.22
CA ASP A 619 18.79 20.87 -2.55
C ASP A 619 18.93 19.52 -3.27
#